data_AF-A0AAQ5ZAX8-F1
#
_entry.id   AF-A0AAQ5ZAX8-F1
#
_cell.length_a   1.000
_cell.length_b   1.000
_cell.length_c   1.000
_cell.angle_alpha   90.00
_cell.angle_beta   90.00
_cell.angle_gamma   90.00
#
_symmetry.space_group_name_H-M   'P 1'
#
loop_
_entity.id
_entity.type
_entity.pdbx_description
1 polymer ?
#
loop_
_entity_poly.entity_id
_entity_poly.type
_entity_poly.pdbx_seq_one_letter_code
_entity_poly.pdbx_strand_id
1 'polypeptide(L)' 'MKSSPRCYKCGGSPHPKRECPANNAKCHSCGKNGHYQRVCGQSKLLIRVVFLHSKS' A
#
# COMPACT_ATOMS: atom_id res chain seq x y z
N MET A 1 13.55 14.13 12.74
CA MET A 1 12.99 14.84 11.57
C MET A 1 12.76 13.81 10.46
N LYS A 2 11.51 13.43 10.17
CA LYS A 2 11.20 12.48 9.07
C LYS A 2 10.32 13.19 8.06
N SER A 3 10.91 14.09 7.29
CA SER A 3 10.31 14.58 6.06
C SER A 3 10.57 13.50 5.02
N SER A 4 9.66 12.52 4.88
CA SER A 4 9.71 11.65 3.70
C SER A 4 9.22 12.51 2.55
N PRO A 5 10.07 12.89 1.58
CA PRO A 5 9.66 13.72 0.44
C PRO A 5 8.77 12.94 -0.54
N ARG A 6 8.34 11.72 -0.20
CA ARG A 6 7.64 10.81 -1.10
C ARG A 6 6.36 10.31 -0.47
N CYS A 7 5.32 10.25 -1.29
CA CYS A 7 4.01 9.79 -0.90
C CYS A 7 4.06 8.33 -0.43
N TYR A 8 3.60 8.08 0.79
CA TYR A 8 3.63 6.76 1.41
C TYR A 8 2.69 5.73 0.76
N LYS A 9 1.72 6.18 -0.05
CA LYS A 9 0.77 5.32 -0.77
C LYS A 9 1.28 4.85 -2.14
N CYS A 10 2.18 5.60 -2.78
CA CYS A 10 2.69 5.25 -4.11
C CYS A 10 4.23 5.18 -4.21
N GLY A 11 4.96 5.77 -3.27
CA GLY A 11 6.42 5.88 -3.30
C GLY A 11 6.95 6.96 -4.25
N GLY A 12 6.06 7.71 -4.92
CA GLY A 12 6.38 8.81 -5.82
C GLY A 12 6.46 10.17 -5.11
N SER A 13 6.44 11.25 -5.89
CA SER A 13 6.48 12.64 -5.41
C SER A 13 5.41 12.95 -4.35
N PRO A 14 5.62 14.00 -3.51
CA PRO A 14 4.64 14.38 -2.52
C PRO A 14 3.45 15.04 -3.23
N HIS A 15 2.25 14.52 -3.00
CA HIS A 15 1.00 15.04 -3.58
C HIS A 15 -0.15 14.91 -2.56
N PRO A 16 -1.23 15.68 -2.72
CA PRO A 16 -2.40 15.55 -1.87
C PRO A 16 -3.04 14.16 -2.01
N LYS A 17 -3.65 13.67 -0.92
CA LYS A 17 -4.29 12.34 -0.89
C LYS A 17 -5.26 12.12 -2.03
N ARG A 18 -5.95 13.16 -2.50
CA ARG A 18 -6.97 13.07 -3.57
C ARG A 18 -6.36 12.83 -4.94
N GLU A 19 -5.17 13.36 -5.19
CA GLU A 19 -4.44 13.20 -6.46
C GLU A 19 -3.52 11.98 -6.48
N CYS A 20 -3.53 11.18 -5.41
CA CYS A 20 -2.69 10.00 -5.36
C CYS A 20 -3.15 8.96 -6.39
N PRO A 21 -2.33 8.61 -7.40
CA PRO A 21 -2.70 7.62 -8.41
C PRO A 21 -2.87 6.22 -7.81
N ALA A 22 -2.28 5.99 -6.63
CA ALA A 22 -2.43 4.75 -5.91
C ALA A 22 -3.80 4.58 -5.20
N ASN A 23 -4.66 5.61 -5.15
CA ASN A 23 -5.99 5.46 -4.54
C ASN A 23 -6.85 4.40 -5.24
N ASN A 24 -6.82 4.35 -6.57
CA ASN A 24 -7.50 3.33 -7.36
C ASN A 24 -6.59 2.14 -7.70
N ALA A 25 -5.34 2.15 -7.24
CA ALA A 25 -4.44 1.03 -7.47
C ALA A 25 -4.75 -0.11 -6.50
N LYS A 26 -4.94 -1.31 -7.07
CA LYS A 26 -5.02 -2.55 -6.31
C LYS A 26 -3.61 -3.04 -6.01
N CYS A 27 -3.32 -3.28 -4.74
CA CYS A 27 -2.08 -3.89 -4.32
C CYS A 27 -2.13 -5.39 -4.60
N HIS A 28 -1.26 -5.86 -5.49
CA HIS A 28 -1.15 -7.29 -5.81
C HIS A 28 -0.47 -8.11 -4.70
N SER A 29 0.18 -7.48 -3.72
CA SER A 29 0.74 -8.17 -2.56
C SER A 29 -0.28 -8.50 -1.47
N CYS A 30 -1.32 -7.69 -1.29
CA CYS A 30 -2.28 -7.87 -0.19
C CYS A 30 -3.75 -7.86 -0.62
N GLY A 31 -4.03 -7.63 -1.91
CA GLY A 31 -5.37 -7.57 -2.47
C GLY A 31 -6.14 -6.27 -2.19
N LYS A 32 -5.64 -5.39 -1.30
CA LYS A 32 -6.31 -4.13 -0.93
C LYS A 32 -6.02 -3.00 -1.93
N ASN A 33 -6.97 -2.10 -2.10
CA ASN A 33 -6.81 -0.88 -2.89
C ASN A 33 -6.24 0.28 -2.05
N GLY A 34 -5.74 1.32 -2.71
CA GLY A 34 -5.31 2.55 -2.06
C GLY A 34 -3.81 2.71 -1.86
N HIS A 35 -3.00 1.75 -2.33
CA HIS A 35 -1.53 1.81 -2.33
C HIS A 35 -0.91 0.86 -3.37
N TYR A 36 0.35 1.11 -3.75
CA TYR A 36 1.11 0.19 -4.61
C TYR A 36 1.79 -0.93 -3.84
N GLN A 37 2.01 -2.06 -4.52
CA GLN A 37 2.74 -3.21 -4.00
C GLN A 37 4.11 -2.85 -3.40
N ARG A 38 4.84 -1.93 -4.04
CA ARG A 38 6.17 -1.47 -3.58
C ARG A 38 6.18 -0.73 -2.24
N VAL A 39 5.05 -0.17 -1.82
CA VAL A 39 4.90 0.53 -0.52
C VAL A 39 4.01 -0.25 0.45
N CYS A 40 3.59 -1.45 0.07
CA CYS A 40 2.72 -2.29 0.86
C CYS A 40 3.44 -2.71 2.15
N GLY A 41 3.13 -2.07 3.27
CA GLY A 41 3.68 -2.41 4.59
C GLY A 41 3.29 -3.81 5.08
N GLN A 42 2.25 -4.40 4.47
CA GLN A 42 1.82 -5.77 4.73
C GLN A 42 2.81 -6.82 4.21
N SER A 43 3.77 -6.45 3.36
CA SER A 43 4.83 -7.35 2.87
C SER A 43 5.74 -7.91 3.98
N LYS A 44 5.86 -7.23 5.13
CA LYS A 44 6.70 -7.71 6.25
C LYS A 44 5.99 -8.65 7.24
N LEU A 45 4.66 -8.66 7.28
CA LEU A 45 3.91 -9.37 8.33
C LEU A 45 2.90 -10.38 7.78
N LEU A 46 2.47 -10.27 6.52
CA LEU A 46 1.30 -11.00 6.02
C LEU A 46 1.56 -12.25 5.19
N ILE A 47 2.81 -12.61 4.88
CA ILE A 47 3.06 -13.95 4.33
C ILE A 47 2.64 -15.04 5.34
N ARG A 48 2.60 -14.72 6.65
CA ARG A 48 2.12 -15.64 7.70
C ARG A 48 0.60 -15.69 7.92
N VAL A 49 -0.20 -14.75 7.39
CA VAL A 49 -1.62 -14.61 7.78
C VAL A 49 -2.61 -14.63 6.60
N VAL A 50 -2.14 -14.53 5.34
CA VAL A 50 -3.02 -14.52 4.15
C VAL A 50 -3.87 -15.78 4.00
N PHE A 51 -3.48 -16.92 4.59
CA PHE A 51 -4.32 -18.12 4.60
C PHE A 51 -5.50 -18.09 5.57
N LEU A 52 -5.61 -17.14 6.52
CA LEU A 52 -6.62 -17.21 7.58
C LEU A 52 -7.92 -16.44 7.31
N HIS A 53 -7.90 -15.38 6.48
CA HIS A 53 -9.06 -14.46 6.36
C HIS A 53 -9.87 -14.57 5.06
N SER A 54 -9.71 -15.65 4.28
CA SER A 54 -10.52 -15.89 3.08
C SER A 54 -11.44 -17.13 3.18
N LYS A 55 -11.55 -17.71 4.37
CA LYS A 55 -12.57 -18.72 4.72
C LYS A 55 -13.58 -18.07 5.66
N SER A 56 -14.59 -17.42 5.09
CA SER A 56 -15.91 -17.30 5.71
C SER A 56 -16.95 -17.16 4.63
#